data_AF-A0A2D6KW72-F1
#
_entry.id   AF-A0A2D6KW72-F1
#
_cell.length_a   1.000
_cell.length_b   1.000
_cell.length_c   1.000
_cell.angle_alpha   90.00
_cell.angle_beta   90.00
_cell.angle_gamma   90.00
#
_symmetry.space_group_name_H-M   'P 1'
#
loop_
_entity.id
_entity.type
_entity.pdbx_description
1 polymer ?
#
loop_
_entity_poly.entity_id
_entity_poly.type
_entity_poly.pdbx_seq_one_letter_code
_entity_poly.pdbx_strand_id
1 'polypeptide(L)'
;MKNTISKDTPLAEIVLRRYEKPDSFSDRELIRKLCLSIGLLQPGDSRDIVVDVFYVMLKNKGKELSSENIKELVIKNRKEYNLVLLGIASSNIRRQLKRLRDIFLIEKVANSYRISENSMLSDIFKEKLERFLFPSIVNRVSEYFKVVDEKFYGESE
;
A
#
# COMPACT_ATOMS: atom_id res chain seq x y z
N MET A 1 22.06 26.60 13.35
CA MET A 1 21.10 25.54 13.77
C MET A 1 20.19 25.24 12.60
N LYS A 2 20.01 23.96 12.24
CA LYS A 2 19.16 23.55 11.11
C LYS A 2 17.71 23.56 11.61
N ASN A 3 16.88 24.52 11.17
CA ASN A 3 15.47 24.57 11.53
C ASN A 3 14.77 23.32 10.98
N THR A 4 14.54 22.32 11.82
CA THR A 4 13.71 21.17 11.48
C THR A 4 12.26 21.60 11.55
N ILE A 5 11.67 21.84 10.39
CA ILE A 5 10.22 22.01 10.25
C ILE A 5 9.56 20.71 10.72
N SER A 6 8.69 20.79 11.73
CA SER A 6 7.85 19.66 12.13
C SER A 6 6.98 19.25 10.94
N LYS A 7 6.96 17.97 10.61
CA LYS A 7 6.14 17.43 9.52
C LYS A 7 4.92 16.76 10.11
N ASP A 8 3.75 17.28 9.80
CA ASP A 8 2.49 16.60 10.12
C ASP A 8 2.40 15.31 9.30
N THR A 9 2.50 14.17 9.98
CA THR A 9 2.42 12.84 9.37
C THR A 9 1.14 12.17 9.86
N PRO A 10 0.27 11.68 8.96
CA PRO A 10 -0.95 11.01 9.38
C PRO A 10 -0.64 9.71 10.14
N LEU A 11 -1.49 9.38 11.11
CA LEU A 11 -1.37 8.11 11.86
C LEU A 11 -1.67 6.90 10.97
N ALA A 12 -2.61 7.05 10.04
CA ALA A 12 -2.95 6.08 9.01
C ALA A 12 -3.51 6.81 7.78
N GLU A 13 -3.23 6.30 6.59
CA GLU A 13 -3.72 6.85 5.33
C GLU A 13 -3.98 5.71 4.34
N ILE A 14 -5.06 5.83 3.59
CA ILE A 14 -5.27 5.08 2.35
C ILE A 14 -5.97 5.99 1.33
N VAL A 15 -5.58 5.89 0.06
CA VAL A 15 -6.19 6.65 -1.03
C VAL A 15 -7.05 5.71 -1.84
N LEU A 16 -8.30 6.08 -2.10
CA LEU A 16 -9.21 5.32 -2.96
C LEU A 16 -9.39 6.05 -4.29
N ARG A 17 -9.11 5.37 -5.40
CA ARG A 17 -9.29 5.89 -6.76
C ARG A 17 -10.17 4.95 -7.57
N ARG A 18 -11.15 5.54 -8.25
CA ARG A 18 -12.00 4.84 -9.22
C ARG A 18 -11.29 4.76 -10.57
N TYR A 19 -11.21 3.56 -11.12
CA TYR A 19 -10.74 3.27 -12.48
C TYR A 19 -11.82 2.52 -13.26
N GLU A 20 -11.54 2.29 -14.55
CA GLU A 20 -12.28 1.38 -15.43
C GLU A 20 -12.46 -0.01 -14.79
N LYS A 21 -13.42 -0.78 -15.30
CA LYS A 21 -13.62 -2.17 -14.88
C LYS A 21 -12.33 -2.99 -15.09
N PRO A 22 -12.05 -3.98 -14.22
CA PRO A 22 -10.83 -4.80 -14.30
C PRO A 22 -10.91 -5.86 -15.42
N ASP A 23 -11.28 -5.46 -16.64
CA ASP A 23 -11.47 -6.36 -17.77
C ASP A 23 -10.18 -6.44 -18.62
N SER A 24 -9.79 -7.65 -19.02
CA SER A 24 -8.73 -7.90 -20.01
C SER A 24 -7.31 -7.41 -19.68
N PHE A 25 -6.96 -7.19 -18.40
CA PHE A 25 -5.59 -6.85 -18.00
C PHE A 25 -4.66 -8.07 -17.90
N SER A 26 -3.38 -7.88 -18.27
CA SER A 26 -2.33 -8.84 -17.91
C SER A 26 -2.13 -8.91 -16.38
N ASP A 27 -1.57 -10.00 -15.84
CA ASP A 27 -1.35 -10.17 -14.39
C ASP A 27 -0.68 -8.94 -13.74
N ARG A 28 0.38 -8.44 -14.38
CA ARG A 28 1.14 -7.28 -13.87
C ARG A 28 0.34 -5.98 -13.97
N GLU A 29 -0.41 -5.80 -15.05
CA GLU A 29 -1.23 -4.61 -15.24
C GLU A 29 -2.40 -4.58 -14.25
N LEU A 30 -3.02 -5.73 -13.97
CA LEU A 30 -4.05 -5.86 -12.94
C LEU A 30 -3.51 -5.43 -11.57
N ILE A 31 -2.33 -5.92 -11.19
CA ILE A 31 -1.68 -5.53 -9.92
C ILE A 31 -1.29 -4.06 -9.93
N ARG A 32 -0.83 -3.52 -11.07
CA ARG A 32 -0.55 -2.08 -11.21
C ARG A 32 -1.81 -1.24 -11.00
N LYS A 33 -2.94 -1.62 -11.62
CA LYS A 33 -4.24 -0.94 -11.46
C LYS A 33 -4.73 -1.02 -10.02
N LEU A 34 -4.56 -2.17 -9.36
CA LEU A 34 -4.85 -2.32 -7.94
C LEU A 34 -3.96 -1.40 -7.07
N CYS A 35 -2.64 -1.35 -7.30
CA CYS A 35 -1.76 -0.44 -6.58
C CYS A 35 -2.12 1.04 -6.80
N LEU A 36 -2.55 1.40 -8.01
CA LEU A 36 -3.05 2.74 -8.32
C LEU A 36 -4.38 3.02 -7.60
N SER A 37 -5.31 2.05 -7.54
CA SER A 37 -6.63 2.26 -6.94
C SER A 37 -6.58 2.46 -5.42
N ILE A 38 -5.57 1.90 -4.75
CA ILE A 38 -5.40 2.01 -3.29
C ILE A 38 -4.23 2.94 -2.85
N GLY A 39 -3.67 3.73 -3.76
CA GLY A 39 -2.66 4.74 -3.42
C GLY A 39 -1.22 4.24 -3.23
N LEU A 40 -0.95 2.94 -3.42
CA LEU A 40 0.41 2.39 -3.37
C LEU A 40 1.30 2.89 -4.52
N LEU A 41 0.70 3.23 -5.64
CA LEU A 41 1.36 3.87 -6.78
C LEU A 41 0.67 5.19 -7.09
N GLN A 42 1.42 6.24 -7.41
CA GLN A 42 0.84 7.50 -7.86
C GLN A 42 0.68 7.52 -9.39
N PRO A 43 -0.34 8.20 -9.93
CA PRO A 43 -0.38 8.50 -11.35
C PRO A 43 0.89 9.25 -11.77
N GLY A 44 1.50 8.85 -12.89
CA GLY A 44 2.76 9.44 -13.36
C GLY A 44 4.02 8.87 -12.71
N ASP A 45 3.93 8.00 -11.70
CA ASP A 45 5.12 7.32 -11.17
C ASP A 45 5.72 6.37 -12.22
N SER A 46 6.94 6.70 -12.64
CA SER A 46 7.78 5.83 -13.47
C SER A 46 8.44 4.71 -12.66
N ARG A 47 8.60 4.91 -11.35
CA ARG A 47 9.18 3.91 -10.42
C ARG A 47 8.07 3.08 -9.79
N ASP A 48 7.73 1.98 -10.44
CA ASP A 48 6.60 1.11 -10.09
C ASP A 48 7.01 -0.15 -9.32
N ILE A 49 8.18 -0.15 -8.66
CA ILE A 49 8.74 -1.31 -7.95
C ILE A 49 7.77 -1.94 -6.92
N VAL A 50 6.86 -1.16 -6.34
CA VAL A 50 5.82 -1.68 -5.43
C VAL A 50 4.91 -2.71 -6.11
N VAL A 51 4.66 -2.55 -7.42
CA VAL A 51 3.87 -3.48 -8.23
C VAL A 51 4.58 -4.82 -8.28
N ASP A 52 5.88 -4.84 -8.56
CA ASP A 52 6.62 -6.10 -8.68
C ASP A 52 6.86 -6.76 -7.32
N VAL A 53 7.10 -5.96 -6.26
CA VAL A 53 7.16 -6.49 -4.89
C VAL A 53 5.85 -7.16 -4.53
N PHE A 54 4.71 -6.50 -4.78
CA PHE A 54 3.41 -7.07 -4.44
C PHE A 54 3.07 -8.28 -5.31
N TYR A 55 3.41 -8.23 -6.60
CA TYR A 55 3.29 -9.37 -7.52
C TYR A 55 4.04 -10.60 -7.02
N VAL A 56 5.30 -10.43 -6.59
CA VAL A 56 6.12 -11.53 -6.02
C VAL A 56 5.47 -12.11 -4.78
N MET A 57 4.94 -11.27 -3.89
CA MET A 57 4.24 -11.72 -2.69
C MET A 57 2.99 -12.54 -3.04
N LEU A 58 2.22 -12.10 -4.03
CA LEU A 58 0.99 -12.79 -4.47
C LEU A 58 1.28 -14.12 -5.16
N LYS A 59 2.26 -14.19 -6.06
CA LYS A 59 2.67 -15.44 -6.72
C LYS A 59 3.24 -16.47 -5.74
N ASN A 60 3.71 -16.02 -4.57
CA ASN A 60 4.25 -16.89 -3.51
C ASN A 60 3.35 -16.96 -2.27
N LYS A 61 2.05 -16.67 -2.42
CA LYS A 61 1.06 -16.84 -1.34
C LYS A 61 1.18 -18.25 -0.73
N GLY A 62 1.13 -18.34 0.60
CA GLY A 62 1.34 -19.58 1.35
C GLY A 62 2.80 -19.83 1.74
N LYS A 63 3.74 -18.99 1.29
CA LYS A 63 5.15 -19.04 1.70
C LYS A 63 5.54 -17.77 2.47
N GLU A 64 6.54 -17.93 3.33
CA GLU A 64 7.20 -16.83 4.03
C GLU A 64 8.52 -16.51 3.34
N LEU A 65 8.71 -15.26 2.93
CA LEU A 65 9.90 -14.83 2.18
C LEU A 65 10.68 -13.77 2.96
N SER A 66 11.99 -13.93 3.04
CA SER A 66 12.87 -12.87 3.55
C SER A 66 12.90 -11.68 2.59
N SER A 67 13.30 -10.49 3.08
CA SER A 67 13.42 -9.32 2.19
C SER A 67 14.45 -9.50 1.07
N GLU A 68 15.47 -10.37 1.28
CA GLU A 68 16.47 -10.63 0.25
C GLU A 68 15.92 -11.60 -0.81
N ASN A 69 15.21 -12.66 -0.41
CA ASN A 69 14.55 -13.54 -1.39
C ASN A 69 13.51 -12.78 -2.23
N ILE A 70 12.75 -11.86 -1.61
CA ILE A 70 11.81 -11.00 -2.33
C ILE A 70 12.56 -10.14 -3.35
N LYS A 71 13.71 -9.56 -2.98
CA LYS A 71 14.53 -8.76 -3.90
C LYS A 71 15.03 -9.59 -5.09
N GLU A 72 15.56 -10.79 -4.84
CA GLU A 72 16.04 -11.71 -5.88
C GLU A 72 14.91 -12.06 -6.86
N LEU A 73 13.73 -12.41 -6.34
CA LEU A 73 12.55 -12.72 -7.14
C LEU A 73 12.05 -11.51 -7.94
N VAL A 74 12.08 -10.31 -7.36
CA VAL A 74 11.73 -9.07 -8.06
C VAL A 74 12.70 -8.79 -9.21
N ILE A 75 14.01 -8.96 -9.00
CA ILE A 75 15.03 -8.77 -10.05
C ILE A 75 14.81 -9.79 -11.17
N LYS A 76 14.56 -11.05 -10.82
CA LYS A 76 14.24 -12.12 -11.78
C LYS A 76 13.02 -11.77 -12.62
N ASN A 77 11.89 -11.42 -11.99
CA ASN A 77 10.68 -11.03 -12.69
C ASN A 77 10.91 -9.83 -13.62
N ARG A 78 11.61 -8.78 -13.15
CA ARG A 78 11.87 -7.60 -13.99
C ARG A 78 12.74 -7.93 -15.20
N LYS A 79 13.69 -8.86 -15.09
CA LYS A 79 14.46 -9.35 -16.25
C LYS A 79 13.59 -10.14 -17.22
N GLU A 80 12.76 -11.06 -16.72
CA GLU A 80 11.85 -11.87 -17.54
C GLU A 80 10.85 -11.02 -18.35
N TYR A 81 10.35 -9.94 -17.75
CA TYR A 81 9.44 -8.99 -18.41
C TYR A 81 10.16 -7.83 -19.13
N ASN A 82 11.49 -7.88 -19.31
CA ASN A 82 12.29 -6.82 -19.94
C ASN A 82 12.08 -5.41 -19.35
N LEU A 83 11.91 -5.32 -18.03
CA LEU A 83 11.70 -4.08 -17.29
C LEU A 83 13.02 -3.53 -16.75
N VAL A 84 13.16 -2.20 -16.75
CA VAL A 84 14.33 -1.52 -16.20
C VAL A 84 14.52 -1.86 -14.72
N LEU A 85 15.75 -2.16 -14.28
CA LEU A 85 16.09 -2.50 -12.90
C LEU A 85 16.18 -1.26 -11.98
N LEU A 86 15.16 -0.42 -11.99
CA LEU A 86 15.06 0.79 -11.18
C LEU A 86 14.41 0.51 -9.83
N GLY A 87 15.03 0.99 -8.75
CA GLY A 87 14.46 0.90 -7.40
C GLY A 87 14.65 -0.46 -6.70
N ILE A 88 15.49 -1.36 -7.21
CA ILE A 88 15.71 -2.71 -6.63
C ILE A 88 16.61 -2.75 -5.38
N ALA A 89 17.11 -1.61 -4.90
CA ALA A 89 17.96 -1.55 -3.72
C ALA A 89 17.24 -2.14 -2.49
N SER A 90 17.95 -2.91 -1.65
CA SER A 90 17.34 -3.60 -0.50
C SER A 90 16.62 -2.64 0.46
N SER A 91 17.11 -1.40 0.61
CA SER A 91 16.44 -0.36 1.40
C SER A 91 15.08 0.05 0.82
N ASN A 92 14.94 0.10 -0.51
CA ASN A 92 13.67 0.37 -1.17
C ASN A 92 12.72 -0.83 -1.07
N ILE A 93 13.20 -2.05 -1.27
CA ILE A 93 12.39 -3.27 -1.09
C ILE A 93 11.78 -3.28 0.32
N ARG A 94 12.59 -3.06 1.36
CA ARG A 94 12.08 -2.95 2.74
C ARG A 94 11.07 -1.82 2.92
N ARG A 95 11.26 -0.67 2.27
CA ARG A 95 10.29 0.43 2.29
C ARG A 95 8.95 0.03 1.66
N GLN A 96 8.96 -0.65 0.51
CA GLN A 96 7.72 -1.12 -0.13
C GLN A 96 7.02 -2.18 0.70
N LEU A 97 7.77 -3.11 1.30
CA LEU A 97 7.22 -4.09 2.24
C LEU A 97 6.59 -3.40 3.46
N LYS A 98 7.22 -2.34 4.00
CA LYS A 98 6.59 -1.53 5.05
C LYS A 98 5.27 -0.93 4.58
N ARG A 99 5.22 -0.28 3.40
CA ARG A 99 3.99 0.31 2.86
C ARG A 99 2.87 -0.72 2.69
N LEU A 100 3.18 -1.92 2.20
CA LEU A 100 2.21 -3.01 2.08
C LEU A 100 1.69 -3.51 3.45
N ARG A 101 2.56 -3.53 4.48
CA ARG A 101 2.15 -3.87 5.85
C ARG A 101 1.29 -2.79 6.49
N ASP A 102 1.64 -1.53 6.27
CA ASP A 102 0.94 -0.38 6.86
C ASP A 102 -0.54 -0.35 6.43
N ILE A 103 -0.87 -0.90 5.25
CA ILE A 103 -2.26 -1.08 4.77
C ILE A 103 -2.75 -2.54 4.83
N PHE A 104 -2.11 -3.38 5.65
CA PHE A 104 -2.53 -4.75 5.97
C PHE A 104 -2.57 -5.77 4.82
N LEU A 105 -1.94 -5.50 3.67
CA LEU A 105 -1.90 -6.48 2.56
C LEU A 105 -0.93 -7.63 2.82
N ILE A 106 0.14 -7.36 3.57
CA ILE A 106 1.12 -8.35 3.99
C ILE A 106 1.37 -8.21 5.49
N GLU A 107 1.95 -9.25 6.09
CA GLU A 107 2.40 -9.24 7.48
C GLU A 107 3.85 -9.70 7.59
N LYS A 108 4.49 -9.39 8.72
CA LYS A 108 5.84 -9.87 9.03
C LYS A 108 5.74 -11.04 9.99
N VAL A 109 6.34 -12.17 9.64
CA VAL A 109 6.48 -13.35 10.50
C VAL A 109 7.96 -13.55 10.79
N ALA A 110 8.38 -13.31 12.03
CA ALA A 110 9.79 -13.22 12.43
C ALA A 110 10.61 -12.27 11.53
N ASN A 111 11.44 -12.81 10.65
CA ASN A 111 12.29 -12.08 9.70
C ASN A 111 11.80 -12.14 8.25
N SER A 112 10.64 -12.76 8.03
CA SER A 112 10.04 -12.98 6.72
C SER A 112 8.71 -12.24 6.59
N TYR A 113 8.18 -12.24 5.37
CA TYR A 113 6.92 -11.62 5.02
C TYR A 113 6.03 -12.64 4.32
N ARG A 114 4.71 -12.51 4.48
CA ARG A 114 3.71 -13.27 3.74
C ARG A 114 2.46 -12.42 3.51
N ILE A 115 1.58 -12.84 2.61
CA ILE A 115 0.23 -12.26 2.51
C ILE A 115 -0.45 -12.38 3.88
N SER A 116 -1.11 -11.32 4.32
CA SER A 116 -1.75 -11.26 5.64
C SER A 116 -2.62 -12.49 5.90
N GLU A 117 -2.31 -13.22 6.97
CA GLU A 117 -2.98 -14.46 7.37
C GLU A 117 -3.05 -15.55 6.28
N ASN A 118 -2.27 -15.43 5.19
CA ASN A 118 -2.43 -16.21 3.96
C ASN A 118 -3.88 -16.18 3.39
N SER A 119 -4.64 -15.12 3.66
CA SER A 119 -6.04 -14.96 3.23
C SER A 119 -6.18 -14.56 1.75
N MET A 120 -7.38 -14.58 1.18
CA MET A 120 -7.60 -13.99 -0.14
C MET A 120 -7.54 -12.45 -0.05
N LEU A 121 -7.15 -11.78 -1.13
CA LEU A 121 -7.11 -10.32 -1.15
C LEU A 121 -8.48 -9.68 -0.94
N SER A 122 -9.55 -10.31 -1.43
CA SER A 122 -10.93 -9.91 -1.18
C SER A 122 -11.28 -9.92 0.31
N ASP A 123 -10.81 -10.94 1.03
CA ASP A 123 -11.05 -11.06 2.47
C ASP A 123 -10.26 -10.01 3.23
N ILE A 124 -8.99 -9.79 2.85
CA ILE A 124 -8.17 -8.72 3.43
C ILE A 124 -8.82 -7.36 3.21
N PHE A 125 -9.33 -7.09 2.00
CA PHE A 125 -10.04 -5.85 1.71
C PHE A 125 -11.26 -5.70 2.64
N LYS A 126 -12.12 -6.71 2.73
CA LYS A 126 -13.34 -6.65 3.52
C LYS A 126 -13.06 -6.52 5.02
N GLU A 127 -12.20 -7.37 5.56
CA GLU A 127 -12.00 -7.48 7.01
C GLU A 127 -11.03 -6.41 7.55
N LYS A 128 -9.95 -6.09 6.82
CA LYS A 128 -8.92 -5.18 7.32
C LYS A 128 -9.05 -3.76 6.77
N LEU A 129 -9.43 -3.59 5.51
CA LEU A 129 -9.57 -2.25 4.92
C LEU A 129 -10.97 -1.69 5.22
N GLU A 130 -12.02 -2.37 4.76
CA GLU A 130 -13.39 -1.87 4.82
C GLU A 130 -13.97 -1.84 6.24
N ARG A 131 -13.78 -2.90 7.03
CA ARG A 131 -14.33 -2.98 8.40
C ARG A 131 -13.49 -2.29 9.47
N PHE A 132 -12.19 -2.06 9.22
CA PHE A 132 -11.27 -1.57 10.24
C PHE A 132 -10.56 -0.26 9.86
N LEU A 133 -9.79 -0.25 8.76
CA LEU A 133 -9.00 0.92 8.39
C LEU A 133 -9.88 2.11 7.94
N PHE A 134 -10.89 1.88 7.09
CA PHE A 134 -11.74 2.95 6.59
C PHE A 134 -12.54 3.64 7.70
N PRO A 135 -13.23 2.92 8.60
CA PRO A 135 -13.98 3.58 9.68
C PRO A 135 -13.06 4.38 10.60
N SER A 136 -11.86 3.87 10.91
CA SER A 136 -10.87 4.59 11.72
C SER A 136 -10.50 5.95 11.09
N ILE A 137 -10.22 5.98 9.78
CA ILE A 137 -9.87 7.21 9.06
C ILE A 137 -11.09 8.13 8.93
N VAL A 138 -12.23 7.60 8.49
CA VAL A 138 -13.45 8.39 8.25
C VAL A 138 -13.97 9.02 9.54
N ASN A 139 -13.95 8.29 10.66
CA ASN A 139 -14.38 8.81 11.95
C ASN A 139 -13.49 9.98 12.39
N ARG A 140 -12.16 9.83 12.28
CA ARG A 140 -11.22 10.91 12.63
C ARG A 140 -11.38 12.13 11.74
N VAL A 141 -11.59 11.94 10.44
CA VAL A 141 -11.86 13.06 9.53
C VAL A 141 -13.19 13.73 9.90
N SER A 142 -14.23 12.96 10.18
CA SER A 142 -15.54 13.49 10.60
C SER A 142 -15.45 14.30 11.90
N GLU A 143 -14.65 13.88 12.88
CA GLU A 143 -14.37 14.67 14.10
C GLU A 143 -13.81 16.06 13.76
N TYR A 144 -12.86 16.16 12.83
CA TYR A 144 -12.32 17.46 12.41
C TYR A 144 -13.38 18.35 11.77
N PHE A 145 -14.25 17.80 10.91
CA PHE A 145 -15.36 18.56 10.31
C PHE A 145 -16.29 19.12 11.38
N LYS A 146 -16.68 18.29 12.37
CA LYS A 146 -17.53 18.74 13.49
C LYS A 146 -16.91 19.88 14.28
N VAL A 147 -15.63 19.75 14.65
CA VAL A 147 -14.92 20.80 15.40
C VAL A 147 -14.79 22.09 14.59
N VAL A 148 -14.63 22.00 13.27
CA VAL A 148 -14.65 23.17 12.38
C VAL A 148 -16.05 23.80 12.38
N ASP A 149 -17.10 23.00 12.23
CA ASP A 149 -18.47 23.51 12.24
C ASP A 149 -18.82 24.20 13.57
N GLU A 150 -18.50 23.58 14.70
CA GLU A 150 -18.70 24.15 16.05
C GLU A 150 -17.96 25.47 16.22
N LYS A 151 -16.70 25.56 15.75
CA LYS A 151 -15.85 26.73 15.95
C LYS A 151 -16.22 27.92 15.05
N PHE A 152 -16.72 27.66 13.85
CA PHE A 152 -16.94 28.70 12.83
C PHE A 152 -18.43 28.98 12.56
N TYR A 153 -19.33 28.07 12.90
CA TYR A 153 -20.78 28.20 12.65
C TYR A 153 -21.64 27.94 13.90
N GLY A 154 -21.06 27.53 15.04
CA GLY A 154 -21.80 27.43 16.29
C GLY A 154 -22.28 28.82 16.73
N GLU A 155 -23.56 28.96 17.04
CA GLU A 155 -24.08 30.21 17.62
C GLU A 155 -23.36 30.49 18.94
N SER A 156 -22.78 31.69 19.05
CA SER A 156 -22.26 32.20 20.32
C SER A 156 -23.48 32.60 21.15
N GLU A 157 -23.80 31.85 22.20
CA GLU A 157 -24.66 32.35 23.28
C GLU A 157 -24.00 33.55 23.99
#